data_AF-A0A841PQ07-F1
#
_entry.id   AF-A0A841PQ07-F1
#
_cell.length_a   1.000
_cell.length_b   1.000
_cell.length_c   1.000
_cell.angle_alpha   90.00
_cell.angle_beta   90.00
_cell.angle_gamma   90.00
#
_symmetry.space_group_name_H-M   'P 1'
#
loop_
_entity.id
_entity.type
_entity.pdbx_description
1 polymer ?
#
loop_
_entity_poly.entity_id
_entity_poly.type
_entity_poly.pdbx_seq_one_letter_code
_entity_poly.pdbx_strand_id
1 'polypeptide(L)'
;MDPREMQVGSTPRQHQEKQPGIESKMQPRPPQPSDYQGTNKLKGKASLITGGDSGIGRAVAILYAKEGADVAISYLDEHGDAEETKK
;
A
#
# COMPACT_ATOMS: atom_id res chain seq x y z
N MET A 1 5.75 -7.07 13.66
CA MET A 1 6.36 -6.51 12.43
C MET A 1 7.14 -5.27 12.81
N ASP A 2 8.45 -5.25 12.63
CA ASP A 2 9.27 -4.04 12.86
C ASP A 2 9.47 -3.31 11.51
N PRO A 3 8.98 -2.07 11.35
CA PRO A 3 9.14 -1.31 10.11
C PRO A 3 10.60 -1.12 9.67
N ARG A 4 11.55 -1.17 10.62
CA ARG A 4 12.99 -1.02 10.34
C ARG A 4 13.59 -2.24 9.64
N GLU A 5 12.91 -3.39 9.74
CA GLU A 5 13.34 -4.65 9.12
C GLU A 5 12.67 -4.88 7.75
N MET A 6 11.71 -4.03 7.36
CA MET A 6 10.92 -4.21 6.13
C MET A 6 11.72 -3.94 4.85
N GLN A 7 12.72 -3.06 4.89
CA GLN A 7 13.58 -2.78 3.75
C GLN A 7 15.05 -2.87 4.14
N VAL A 8 15.63 -4.03 3.84
CA VAL A 8 17.02 -4.38 4.16
C VAL A 8 17.85 -4.53 2.89
N GLY A 9 19.06 -3.98 2.89
CA GLY A 9 19.99 -4.03 1.76
C GLY A 9 19.85 -2.87 0.76
N SER A 10 20.51 -3.00 -0.40
CA SER A 10 20.43 -2.02 -1.49
C SER A 10 19.34 -2.41 -2.50
N THR A 11 18.80 -1.42 -3.20
CA THR A 11 17.87 -1.67 -4.32
C THR A 11 18.64 -1.86 -5.62
N PRO A 12 18.33 -2.89 -6.42
CA PRO A 12 18.85 -3.02 -7.78
C PRO A 12 18.52 -1.78 -8.61
N ARG A 13 19.46 -1.36 -9.46
CA ARG A 13 19.21 -0.30 -10.44
C ARG A 13 18.10 -0.75 -11.39
N GLN A 14 17.01 0.02 -11.44
CA GLN A 14 15.85 -0.21 -12.29
C GLN A 14 15.22 1.12 -12.68
N HIS A 15 14.43 1.14 -13.76
CA HIS A 15 13.73 2.32 -14.25
C HIS A 15 12.39 1.94 -14.88
N GLN A 16 11.42 2.84 -14.83
CA GLN A 16 10.15 2.73 -15.54
C GLN A 16 9.95 4.01 -16.37
N GLU A 17 9.59 3.87 -17.64
CA GLU A 17 9.46 4.98 -18.60
C GLU A 17 8.20 5.85 -18.40
N LYS A 18 7.28 5.44 -17.51
CA LYS A 18 6.00 6.11 -17.24
C LYS A 18 5.91 6.54 -15.78
N GLN A 19 5.23 7.66 -15.55
CA GLN A 19 4.70 8.06 -14.25
C GLN A 19 3.16 8.26 -14.34
N PRO A 20 2.38 7.81 -13.34
CA PRO A 20 2.81 7.06 -12.17
C PRO A 20 3.26 5.63 -12.51
N GLY A 21 4.16 5.11 -11.68
CA GLY A 21 4.82 3.83 -11.90
C GLY A 21 3.96 2.66 -11.42
N ILE A 22 4.29 1.46 -11.87
CA ILE A 22 3.59 0.23 -11.50
C ILE A 22 4.38 -0.48 -10.41
N GLU A 23 3.84 -0.58 -9.20
CA GLU A 23 4.50 -1.18 -8.04
C GLU A 23 4.77 -2.66 -8.25
N SER A 24 3.83 -3.38 -8.86
CA SER A 24 3.99 -4.80 -9.20
C SER A 24 5.16 -5.10 -10.15
N LYS A 25 5.75 -4.08 -10.81
CA LYS A 25 6.94 -4.21 -11.66
C LYS A 25 8.26 -3.95 -10.93
N MET A 26 8.23 -3.51 -9.67
CA MET A 26 9.44 -3.20 -8.88
C MET A 26 10.14 -4.46 -8.37
N GLN A 27 11.46 -4.42 -8.29
CA GLN A 27 12.30 -5.50 -7.74
C GLN A 27 13.36 -4.97 -6.76
N PRO A 28 13.28 -5.27 -5.45
CA PRO A 28 12.17 -5.96 -4.79
C PRO A 28 10.89 -5.12 -4.82
N ARG A 29 9.74 -5.77 -4.62
CA ARG A 29 8.48 -5.05 -4.39
C ARG A 29 8.54 -4.31 -3.05
N PRO A 30 7.95 -3.11 -2.93
CA PRO A 30 7.81 -2.44 -1.66
C PRO A 30 7.13 -3.35 -0.63
N PRO A 31 7.66 -3.42 0.60
CA PRO A 31 7.05 -4.22 1.65
C PRO A 31 5.74 -3.56 2.10
N GLN A 32 4.70 -4.36 2.35
CA GLN A 32 3.38 -3.90 2.77
C GLN A 32 3.02 -4.53 4.14
N PRO A 33 2.21 -3.87 4.99
CA PRO A 33 1.91 -4.35 6.34
C PRO A 33 0.86 -5.50 6.36
N SER A 34 1.07 -6.54 5.55
CA SER A 34 0.18 -7.69 5.38
C SER A 34 -0.04 -8.50 6.66
N ASP A 35 0.93 -8.49 7.57
CA ASP A 35 0.90 -9.29 8.81
C ASP A 35 0.50 -8.45 10.04
N TYR A 36 0.25 -7.16 9.85
CA TYR A 36 -0.25 -6.30 10.92
C TYR A 36 -1.60 -6.79 11.46
N GLN A 37 -1.78 -6.78 12.78
CA GLN A 37 -3.05 -7.06 13.43
C GLN A 37 -3.55 -5.76 14.08
N GLY A 38 -4.67 -5.25 13.59
CA GLY A 38 -5.25 -4.02 14.12
C GLY A 38 -5.91 -4.20 15.48
N THR A 39 -6.17 -3.07 16.14
CA THR A 39 -6.76 -2.99 17.48
C THR A 39 -8.07 -2.21 17.51
N ASN A 40 -8.72 -2.09 16.34
CA ASN A 40 -9.98 -1.38 16.12
C ASN A 40 -9.93 0.13 16.41
N LYS A 41 -8.76 0.77 16.27
CA LYS A 41 -8.58 2.21 16.54
C LYS A 41 -9.45 3.10 15.64
N LEU A 42 -9.80 2.61 14.45
CA LEU A 42 -10.58 3.35 13.45
C LEU A 42 -11.94 2.70 13.19
N LYS A 43 -12.41 1.83 14.09
CA LYS A 43 -13.67 1.13 13.93
C LYS A 43 -14.84 2.09 13.72
N GLY A 44 -15.61 1.87 12.65
CA GLY A 44 -16.78 2.67 12.28
C GLY A 44 -16.44 4.03 11.67
N LYS A 45 -15.19 4.26 11.26
CA LYS A 45 -14.80 5.41 10.45
C LYS A 45 -14.84 5.05 8.97
N ALA A 46 -15.18 6.01 8.14
CA ALA A 46 -14.99 5.95 6.69
C ALA A 46 -13.82 6.85 6.30
N SER A 47 -13.00 6.40 5.35
CA SER A 47 -11.81 7.13 4.87
C SER A 47 -11.72 7.11 3.36
N LEU A 48 -11.20 8.21 2.79
CA LEU A 48 -10.83 8.33 1.38
C LEU A 48 -9.32 8.57 1.31
N ILE A 49 -8.60 7.70 0.60
CA ILE A 49 -7.16 7.79 0.39
C ILE A 49 -6.87 7.98 -1.10
N THR A 50 -6.38 9.16 -1.47
CA THR A 50 -5.93 9.45 -2.84
C THR A 50 -4.50 8.94 -3.04
N GLY A 51 -4.23 8.27 -4.16
CA GLY A 51 -2.99 7.50 -4.38
C GLY A 51 -2.93 6.24 -3.51
N GLY A 52 -4.09 5.65 -3.20
CA GLY A 52 -4.20 4.51 -2.28
C GLY A 52 -3.85 3.16 -2.91
N ASP A 53 -3.57 3.11 -4.21
CA ASP A 53 -3.29 1.90 -4.99
C ASP A 53 -1.89 1.32 -4.75
N SER A 54 -0.92 2.15 -4.36
CA SER A 54 0.50 1.78 -4.27
C SER A 54 1.25 2.54 -3.17
N GLY A 55 2.48 2.14 -2.92
CA GLY A 55 3.46 2.72 -2.02
C GLY A 55 2.92 2.94 -0.61
N ILE A 56 3.07 4.17 -0.15
CA ILE A 56 2.64 4.62 1.17
C ILE A 56 1.10 4.62 1.26
N GLY A 57 0.40 5.02 0.20
CA GLY A 57 -1.05 5.08 0.19
C GLY A 57 -1.66 3.68 0.39
N ARG A 58 -1.12 2.67 -0.30
CA ARG A 58 -1.46 1.25 -0.09
C ARG A 58 -1.22 0.83 1.36
N ALA A 59 -0.05 1.13 1.92
CA ALA A 59 0.27 0.76 3.30
C ALA A 59 -0.72 1.38 4.30
N VAL A 60 -1.07 2.66 4.10
CA VAL A 60 -2.07 3.36 4.93
C VAL A 60 -3.45 2.76 4.75
N ALA A 61 -3.88 2.45 3.52
CA ALA A 61 -5.17 1.83 3.24
C ALA A 61 -5.32 0.47 3.94
N ILE A 62 -4.29 -0.39 3.86
CA ILE A 62 -4.26 -1.69 4.53
C ILE A 62 -4.35 -1.51 6.06
N LEU A 63 -3.57 -0.59 6.64
CA LEU A 63 -3.61 -0.33 8.08
C LEU A 63 -4.96 0.21 8.54
N TYR A 64 -5.58 1.11 7.76
CA TYR A 64 -6.88 1.68 8.09
C TYR A 64 -7.98 0.62 8.07
N ALA A 65 -8.00 -0.22 7.03
CA ALA A 65 -8.93 -1.35 6.94
C ALA A 65 -8.74 -2.31 8.12
N LYS A 66 -7.50 -2.64 8.47
CA LYS A 66 -7.18 -3.50 9.62
C LYS A 66 -7.55 -2.89 10.97
N GLU A 67 -7.55 -1.56 11.07
CA GLU A 67 -8.05 -0.85 12.25
C GLU A 67 -9.57 -0.66 12.25
N GLY A 68 -10.28 -1.26 11.29
CA GLY A 68 -11.75 -1.36 11.25
C GLY A 68 -12.45 -0.20 10.53
N ALA A 69 -11.72 0.58 9.73
CA ALA A 69 -12.31 1.61 8.89
C ALA A 69 -12.86 1.04 7.58
N ASP A 70 -13.94 1.61 7.07
CA ASP A 70 -14.31 1.51 5.66
C ASP A 70 -13.34 2.40 4.84
N VAL A 71 -12.75 1.85 3.80
CA VAL A 71 -11.71 2.54 3.01
C VAL A 71 -12.11 2.61 1.55
N ALA A 72 -12.15 3.84 1.03
CA ALA A 72 -12.19 4.11 -0.40
C ALA A 72 -10.79 4.60 -0.84
N ILE A 73 -10.31 4.10 -1.97
CA ILE A 73 -9.07 4.58 -2.59
C ILE A 73 -9.38 5.24 -3.93
N SER A 74 -8.63 6.28 -4.27
CA SER A 74 -8.59 6.88 -5.61
C SER A 74 -7.17 6.78 -6.16
N TYR A 75 -7.04 6.62 -7.46
CA TYR A 75 -5.78 6.40 -8.18
C TYR A 75 -5.97 6.80 -9.66
N LEU A 76 -4.91 6.82 -10.46
CA LEU A 76 -5.00 7.32 -11.83
C LEU A 76 -5.43 6.23 -12.81
N ASP A 77 -4.55 5.26 -13.09
CA ASP A 77 -4.80 4.17 -14.04
C ASP A 77 -4.07 2.86 -13.70
N GLU A 78 -3.48 2.77 -12.51
CA GLU A 78 -2.74 1.63 -11.97
C GLU A 78 -3.69 0.52 -11.45
N HIS A 79 -4.70 0.15 -12.25
CA HIS A 79 -5.79 -0.74 -11.84
C HIS A 79 -5.32 -2.06 -11.22
N GLY A 80 -4.23 -2.64 -11.72
CA GLY A 80 -3.67 -3.87 -11.15
C GLY A 80 -3.16 -3.69 -9.72
N ASP A 81 -2.54 -2.55 -9.43
CA ASP A 81 -2.05 -2.22 -8.10
C ASP A 81 -3.21 -1.85 -7.15
N ALA A 82 -4.24 -1.19 -7.66
CA ALA A 82 -5.47 -0.92 -6.90
C ALA A 82 -6.22 -2.20 -6.50
N GLU A 83 -6.37 -3.17 -7.42
CA GLU A 83 -7.01 -4.46 -7.12
C GLU A 83 -6.21 -5.29 -6.11
N GLU A 84 -4.88 -5.14 -6.08
CA GLU A 84 -4.07 -5.79 -5.05
C GLU A 84 -4.29 -5.17 -3.67
N THR A 85 -4.47 -3.86 -3.57
CA THR A 85 -4.71 -3.16 -2.30
C THR A 85 -6.01 -3.61 -1.60
N LYS A 86 -7.01 -4.06 -2.38
CA LYS A 86 -8.31 -4.49 -1.85
C LYS A 86 -8.29 -5.87 -1.15
N LYS A 87 -7.24 -6.67 -1.38
CA LYS A 87 -7.15 -8.06 -0.90
C LYS A 87 -6.74 -8.14 0.57
#